data_AF-A0A257ZWT1-F1
#
_entry.id   AF-A0A257ZWT1-F1
#
_cell.length_a   1.000
_cell.length_b   1.000
_cell.length_c   1.000
_cell.angle_alpha   90.00
_cell.angle_beta   90.00
_cell.angle_gamma   90.00
#
_symmetry.space_group_name_H-M   'P 1'
#
loop_
_entity.id
_entity.type
_entity.pdbx_description
1 polymer ?
#
loop_
_entity_poly.entity_id
_entity_poly.type
_entity_poly.pdbx_seq_one_letter_code
_entity_poly.pdbx_strand_id
1 'polypeptide(L)' 'MDKPAAIRIETIEDYERATQRVAELAGALEDTPEERELIALTDAIMAWDKTYDDATAWR' A
#
# COMPACT_ATOMS: atom_id res chain seq x y z
N MET A 1 4.23 -17.92 10.66
CA MET A 1 3.57 -17.15 9.59
C MET A 1 4.64 -16.26 8.99
N ASP A 2 5.13 -16.60 7.81
CA ASP A 2 6.00 -15.69 7.05
C ASP A 2 5.25 -14.37 6.85
N LYS A 3 5.82 -13.29 7.37
CA LYS A 3 5.33 -11.95 7.06
C LYS A 3 5.47 -11.78 5.54
N PRO A 4 4.39 -11.43 4.79
CA PRO A 4 4.55 -11.09 3.39
C PRO A 4 5.61 -9.98 3.29
N ALA A 5 6.48 -10.08 2.27
CA ALA A 5 7.54 -9.11 2.06
C ALA A 5 6.96 -7.70 2.14
N ALA A 6 7.52 -6.86 3.02
CA ALA A 6 6.98 -5.53 3.26
C ALA A 6 7.03 -4.72 1.96
N ILE A 7 5.87 -4.36 1.44
CA ILE A 7 5.77 -3.47 0.28
C ILE A 7 6.20 -2.08 0.74
N ARG A 8 7.13 -1.47 0.00
CA ARG A 8 7.65 -0.14 0.32
C ARG A 8 7.42 0.79 -0.86
N ILE A 9 6.76 1.90 -0.58
CA ILE A 9 6.52 2.97 -1.55
C ILE A 9 7.60 4.04 -1.30
N GLU A 10 8.39 4.34 -2.31
CA GLU A 10 9.45 5.36 -2.21
C GLU A 10 9.20 6.54 -3.17
N THR A 11 8.40 6.31 -4.21
CA THR A 11 8.09 7.30 -5.25
C THR A 11 6.60 7.45 -5.49
N ILE A 12 6.22 8.53 -6.20
CA ILE A 12 4.84 8.75 -6.65
C ILE A 12 4.39 7.63 -7.61
N GLU A 13 5.27 7.14 -8.48
CA GLU A 13 4.94 6.04 -9.39
C GLU A 13 4.65 4.74 -8.63
N ASP A 14 5.38 4.46 -7.55
CA ASP A 14 5.09 3.31 -6.68
C ASP A 14 3.74 3.47 -5.98
N TYR A 15 3.41 4.70 -5.55
CA TYR A 15 2.13 5.01 -4.94
C TYR A 15 0.97 4.80 -5.92
N GLU A 16 1.10 5.28 -7.16
CA GLU A 16 0.11 5.09 -8.21
C GLU A 16 -0.09 3.60 -8.53
N ARG A 17 1.00 2.84 -8.67
CA ARG A 17 0.95 1.39 -8.89
C ARG A 17 0.30 0.65 -7.73
N ALA A 18 0.65 1.00 -6.50
CA ALA A 18 0.06 0.40 -5.30
C ALA A 18 -1.45 0.68 -5.24
N THR A 19 -1.86 1.91 -5.55
CA THR A 19 -3.28 2.31 -5.57
C THR A 19 -4.06 1.57 -6.66
N GLN A 20 -3.49 1.44 -7.86
CA GLN A 20 -4.08 0.66 -8.95
C GLN A 20 -4.24 -0.80 -8.55
N ARG A 21 -3.24 -1.39 -7.89
CA ARG A 21 -3.28 -2.78 -7.45
C ARG A 21 -4.32 -3.02 -6.35
N VAL A 22 -4.46 -2.09 -5.41
CA VAL A 22 -5.55 -2.11 -4.41
C VAL A 22 -6.92 -2.12 -5.08
N ALA A 23 -7.11 -1.33 -6.14
CA ALA A 23 -8.36 -1.30 -6.89
C ALA A 23 -8.62 -2.62 -7.65
N GLU A 24 -7.60 -3.30 -8.16
CA GLU A 24 -7.72 -4.63 -8.78
C GLU A 24 -8.07 -5.72 -7.77
N LEU A 25 -7.57 -5.61 -6.55
CA LEU A 25 -7.83 -6.53 -5.44
C LEU A 25 -9.14 -6.22 -4.69
N ALA A 26 -9.86 -5.17 -5.10
CA ALA A 26 -11.14 -4.81 -4.50
C ALA A 26 -12.15 -5.94 -4.73
N GLY A 27 -12.49 -6.67 -3.65
CA GLY A 27 -13.35 -7.86 -3.70
C GLY A 27 -12.61 -9.19 -3.56
N ALA A 28 -11.32 -9.18 -3.21
CA ALA A 28 -10.62 -10.37 -2.72
C ALA A 28 -11.40 -11.02 -1.56
N LEU A 29 -11.44 -12.36 -1.56
CA LEU A 29 -12.09 -13.12 -0.49
C LEU A 29 -11.19 -13.13 0.76
N GLU A 30 -11.80 -13.27 1.92
CA GLU A 30 -11.07 -13.42 3.19
C GLU A 30 -10.17 -14.67 3.18
N ASP A 31 -9.08 -14.60 3.93
CA ASP A 31 -8.02 -15.61 4.07
C ASP A 31 -7.29 -15.97 2.76
N THR A 32 -7.44 -15.15 1.71
CA THR A 32 -6.73 -15.35 0.44
C THR A 32 -5.35 -14.70 0.43
N PRO A 33 -4.42 -15.18 -0.42
CA PRO A 33 -3.21 -14.42 -0.74
C PRO A 33 -3.49 -12.98 -1.19
N GLU A 34 -4.57 -12.77 -1.93
CA GLU A 34 -5.02 -11.49 -2.46
C GLU A 34 -5.44 -10.52 -1.35
N GLU A 35 -6.14 -11.00 -0.31
CA GLU A 35 -6.44 -10.19 0.88
C GLU A 35 -5.16 -9.78 1.62
N ARG A 36 -4.20 -10.71 1.78
CA ARG A 36 -2.92 -10.39 2.42
C ARG A 36 -2.11 -9.36 1.63
N GLU A 37 -2.16 -9.44 0.30
CA GLU A 37 -1.56 -8.44 -0.59
C GLU A 37 -2.26 -7.09 -0.44
N LEU A 38 -3.60 -7.07 -0.42
CA LEU A 38 -4.41 -5.87 -0.24
C LEU A 38 -4.06 -5.16 1.08
N ILE A 39 -4.01 -5.90 2.19
CA ILE A 39 -3.63 -5.37 3.52
C ILE A 39 -2.22 -4.76 3.46
N ALA A 40 -1.25 -5.48 2.89
CA ALA A 40 0.13 -4.99 2.81
C ALA A 40 0.27 -3.73 1.95
N LEU A 41 -0.49 -3.62 0.85
CA LEU A 41 -0.52 -2.44 0.00
C LEU A 41 -1.15 -1.24 0.71
N THR A 42 -2.29 -1.44 1.38
CA THR A 42 -2.95 -0.37 2.13
C THR A 42 -2.05 0.15 3.26
N ASP A 43 -1.39 -0.74 4.01
CA ASP A 43 -0.44 -0.33 5.05
C ASP A 43 0.72 0.48 4.49
N ALA A 44 1.27 0.08 3.33
CA ALA A 44 2.36 0.78 2.68
C ALA A 44 1.95 2.18 2.19
N ILE A 45 0.76 2.31 1.60
CA ILE A 45 0.15 3.58 1.16
C ILE A 45 -0.01 4.51 2.35
N MET A 46 -0.62 4.05 3.44
CA MET A 46 -0.82 4.84 4.65
C MET A 46 0.50 5.30 5.29
N ALA A 47 1.51 4.43 5.31
CA ALA A 47 2.83 4.78 5.82
C ALA A 47 3.50 5.86 4.95
N TRP A 48 3.40 5.73 3.64
CA TRP A 48 3.95 6.72 2.70
C TRP A 48 3.22 8.06 2.79
N ASP A 49 1.88 8.06 2.80
CA ASP A 49 1.06 9.26 2.97
C ASP A 49 1.46 10.04 4.21
N LYS A 50 1.65 9.35 5.34
CA LYS A 50 2.12 9.99 6.57
C LYS A 50 3.48 10.66 6.40
N THR A 51 4.41 10.03 5.69
CA THR A 51 5.75 10.62 5.44
C THR A 51 5.73 11.75 4.42
N TYR A 52 4.85 11.67 3.43
CA TYR A 52 4.74 12.65 2.34
C TYR A 52 3.92 13.87 2.76
N ASP A 53 2.88 13.69 3.57
CA ASP A 53 2.11 14.77 4.20
C ASP A 53 3.00 15.59 5.14
N ASP A 54 3.81 14.94 5.99
CA ASP A 54 4.78 15.64 6.85
C ASP A 54 5.86 16.38 6.03
N ALA A 55 6.27 15.83 4.88
CA ALA A 55 7.22 16.47 3.97
C ALA A 55 6.62 17.64 3.16
N THR A 56 5.31 17.64 2.91
CA THR A 56 4.61 18.68 2.14
C THR A 56 3.86 19.70 3.02
N ALA A 57 3.70 19.43 4.31
CA ALA A 57 3.04 20.31 5.29
C ALA A 57 3.77 21.63 5.58
N TRP A 58 5.01 21.82 5.11
CA TRP A 58 5.75 23.08 5.21
C TRP A 58 5.87 23.80 3.86
N ARG A 59 4.80 24.49 3.46
CA ARG A 59 4.86 25.59 2.49
C ARG A 59 4.00 26.76 2.92
#